data_AF-A0A3P8TU96-F1
#
_entry.id   AF-A0A3P8TU96-F1
#
_cell.length_a   1.000
_cell.length_b   1.000
_cell.length_c   1.000
_cell.angle_alpha   90.00
_cell.angle_beta   90.00
_cell.angle_gamma   90.00
#
_symmetry.space_group_name_H-M   'P 1'
#
loop_
_entity.id
_entity.type
_entity.pdbx_description
1 polymer ?
#
loop_
_entity_poly.entity_id
_entity_poly.type
_entity_poly.pdbx_seq_one_letter_code
_entity_poly.pdbx_strand_id
1 'polypeptide(L)'
;MDWFHCNQCFTKTASKFAVSNCGHICCEACIKSQCSICGASCSYLAITDEMKPQEKVFFKDPVKLIQSRLEHVSQIAIFQQTQMEGVTAHFKRKSAELERRLKEVTEQGYQLSELRRETAELKKPLSQRRVSPGQFQTETQRMSLPVAVTSPTPTSFSTPTTQTPNVFQFQYMCGLPVQSPRH
;
A
#
# COMPACT_ATOMS: atom_id res chain seq x y z
N MET A 1 0.65 -39.31 -21.93
CA MET A 1 -0.66 -38.61 -21.82
C MET A 1 -1.66 -39.69 -21.44
N ASP A 2 -1.86 -39.89 -20.15
CA ASP A 2 -2.27 -41.23 -19.68
C ASP A 2 -3.76 -41.31 -19.31
N TRP A 3 -4.45 -40.16 -19.35
CA TRP A 3 -5.84 -40.04 -18.94
C TRP A 3 -6.84 -40.39 -20.06
N PHE A 4 -6.47 -40.23 -21.33
CA PHE A 4 -7.37 -40.51 -22.46
C PHE A 4 -6.98 -41.78 -23.24
N HIS A 5 -7.95 -42.30 -23.97
CA HIS A 5 -7.87 -43.50 -24.81
C HIS A 5 -8.84 -43.34 -25.98
N CYS A 6 -8.82 -44.26 -26.93
CA CYS A 6 -9.85 -44.31 -27.96
C CYS A 6 -11.18 -44.77 -27.35
N ASN A 7 -12.24 -43.98 -27.44
CA ASN A 7 -13.53 -44.32 -26.84
C ASN A 7 -14.23 -45.49 -27.55
N GLN A 8 -13.75 -45.90 -28.74
CA GLN A 8 -14.32 -47.02 -29.50
C GLN A 8 -13.64 -48.36 -29.18
N CYS A 9 -12.31 -48.40 -29.22
CA CYS A 9 -11.53 -49.63 -29.07
C CYS A 9 -10.68 -49.67 -27.80
N PHE A 10 -10.77 -48.64 -26.96
CA PHE A 10 -10.08 -48.50 -25.67
C PHE A 10 -8.54 -48.52 -25.74
N THR A 11 -7.95 -48.47 -26.94
CA THR A 11 -6.49 -48.40 -27.07
C THR A 11 -5.92 -47.08 -26.54
N LYS A 12 -4.77 -47.19 -25.87
CA LYS A 12 -3.93 -46.06 -25.43
C LYS A 12 -2.65 -45.91 -26.25
N THR A 13 -2.35 -46.88 -27.10
CA THR A 13 -1.03 -47.03 -27.76
C THR A 13 -1.03 -46.57 -29.22
N ALA A 14 -2.14 -46.00 -29.72
CA ALA A 14 -2.20 -45.50 -31.08
C ALA A 14 -1.26 -44.30 -31.29
N SER A 15 -0.78 -44.13 -32.53
CA SER A 15 0.16 -43.07 -32.87
C SER A 15 -0.49 -41.69 -32.85
N LYS A 16 -1.76 -41.61 -33.27
CA LYS A 16 -2.53 -40.37 -33.40
C LYS A 16 -3.93 -40.54 -32.84
N PHE A 17 -4.40 -39.48 -32.18
CA PHE A 17 -5.76 -39.35 -31.68
C PHE A 17 -6.40 -38.06 -32.18
N ALA A 18 -7.72 -38.06 -32.31
CA ALA A 18 -8.52 -36.89 -32.59
C ALA A 18 -9.74 -36.84 -31.68
N VAL A 19 -10.19 -35.63 -31.35
CA VAL A 19 -11.43 -35.39 -30.60
C VAL A 19 -12.50 -34.88 -31.56
N SER A 20 -13.71 -35.42 -31.46
CA SER A 20 -14.85 -34.93 -32.22
C SER A 20 -15.49 -33.69 -31.57
N ASN A 21 -16.26 -32.92 -32.33
CA ASN A 21 -17.07 -31.83 -31.78
C ASN A 21 -18.14 -32.29 -30.76
N CYS A 22 -18.49 -33.58 -30.73
CA CYS A 22 -19.33 -34.18 -29.68
C CYS A 22 -18.55 -34.69 -28.46
N GLY A 23 -17.22 -34.46 -28.40
CA GLY A 23 -16.39 -34.76 -27.24
C GLY A 23 -15.82 -36.18 -27.19
N HIS A 24 -15.98 -36.99 -28.23
CA HIS A 24 -15.44 -38.35 -28.25
C HIS A 24 -14.03 -38.39 -28.82
N ILE A 25 -13.12 -39.06 -28.11
CA ILE A 25 -11.73 -39.23 -28.53
C ILE A 25 -11.61 -40.56 -29.30
N CYS A 26 -10.97 -40.53 -30.46
CA CYS A 26 -10.80 -41.70 -31.33
C CYS A 26 -9.35 -41.80 -31.82
N CYS A 27 -8.81 -43.01 -31.91
CA CYS A 27 -7.54 -43.24 -32.60
C CYS A 27 -7.73 -43.17 -34.12
N GLU A 28 -6.64 -42.97 -34.86
CA GLU A 28 -6.67 -42.88 -36.33
C GLU A 28 -7.40 -44.04 -37.03
N ALA A 29 -7.32 -45.27 -36.49
CA ALA A 29 -7.99 -46.44 -37.05
C ALA A 29 -9.52 -46.47 -36.82
N CYS A 30 -10.02 -45.72 -35.83
CA CYS A 30 -11.46 -45.68 -35.49
C CYS A 30 -12.17 -44.42 -35.99
N ILE A 31 -11.44 -43.47 -36.58
CA ILE A 31 -12.03 -42.27 -37.18
C ILE A 31 -12.78 -42.67 -38.46
N LYS A 32 -14.04 -42.23 -38.57
CA LYS A 32 -14.93 -42.47 -39.71
C LYS A 32 -15.67 -41.17 -40.05
N SER A 33 -16.50 -41.17 -41.10
CA SER A 33 -17.35 -40.03 -41.47
C SER A 33 -18.41 -39.68 -40.43
N GLN A 34 -18.86 -40.68 -39.65
CA GLN A 34 -19.78 -40.52 -38.53
C GLN A 34 -19.12 -40.98 -37.24
N CYS A 35 -19.51 -40.37 -36.12
CA CYS A 35 -18.98 -40.72 -34.82
C CYS A 35 -19.41 -42.14 -34.42
N SER A 36 -18.44 -43.04 -34.22
CA SER A 36 -18.73 -44.43 -33.85
C SER A 36 -19.39 -44.59 -32.46
N ILE A 37 -19.38 -43.54 -31.63
CA ILE A 37 -19.93 -43.58 -30.27
C ILE A 37 -21.38 -43.07 -30.20
N CYS A 38 -21.67 -41.91 -30.80
CA CYS A 38 -23.02 -41.32 -30.76
C CYS A 38 -23.77 -41.35 -32.10
N GLY A 39 -23.15 -41.82 -33.19
CA GLY A 39 -23.76 -41.90 -34.52
C GLY A 39 -23.91 -40.57 -35.27
N ALA A 40 -23.63 -39.44 -34.63
CA ALA A 40 -23.74 -38.12 -35.26
C ALA A 40 -22.66 -37.89 -36.33
N SER A 41 -22.97 -37.04 -37.31
CA SER A 41 -21.96 -36.50 -38.23
C SER A 41 -21.08 -35.51 -37.47
N CYS A 42 -19.79 -35.80 -37.35
CA CYS A 42 -18.88 -35.04 -36.50
C CYS A 42 -17.62 -34.63 -37.25
N SER A 43 -17.15 -33.42 -36.97
CA SER A 43 -15.81 -32.98 -37.36
C SER A 43 -14.81 -33.42 -36.30
N TYR A 44 -13.60 -33.79 -36.74
CA TYR A 44 -12.52 -34.23 -35.86
C TYR A 44 -11.38 -33.21 -35.84
N LEU A 45 -10.90 -32.87 -34.65
CA LEU A 45 -9.70 -32.09 -34.41
C LEU A 45 -8.58 -33.02 -33.93
N ALA A 46 -7.44 -33.02 -34.60
CA ALA A 46 -6.29 -33.81 -34.18
C ALA A 46 -5.75 -33.32 -32.84
N ILE A 47 -5.50 -34.25 -31.91
CA ILE A 47 -4.90 -33.95 -30.61
C ILE A 47 -3.38 -33.91 -30.78
N THR A 48 -2.84 -32.72 -31.03
CA THR A 48 -1.40 -32.50 -31.24
C THR A 48 -0.89 -31.27 -30.49
N ASP A 49 0.42 -31.02 -30.57
CA ASP A 49 1.03 -29.86 -29.94
C ASP A 49 0.73 -28.54 -30.68
N GLU A 50 0.17 -28.61 -31.87
CA GLU A 50 -0.14 -27.46 -32.73
C GLU A 50 -1.58 -26.95 -32.55
N MET A 51 -2.37 -27.56 -31.65
CA MET A 51 -3.72 -27.08 -31.31
C MET A 51 -3.71 -25.64 -30.77
N LYS A 52 -4.82 -24.91 -30.99
CA LYS A 52 -4.96 -23.56 -30.46
C LYS A 52 -4.90 -23.59 -28.93
N PRO A 53 -4.33 -22.57 -28.26
CA PRO A 53 -4.18 -22.57 -26.80
C PRO A 53 -5.47 -22.85 -26.02
N GLN A 54 -6.62 -22.38 -26.53
CA GLN A 54 -7.94 -22.59 -25.94
C GLN A 54 -8.40 -24.05 -26.01
N GLU A 55 -8.06 -24.78 -27.06
CA GLU A 55 -8.38 -26.22 -27.21
C GLU A 55 -7.38 -27.06 -26.43
N LYS A 56 -6.12 -26.66 -26.46
CA LYS A 56 -5.00 -27.35 -25.78
C LYS A 56 -5.19 -27.44 -24.27
N VAL A 57 -5.89 -26.47 -23.66
CA VAL A 57 -6.08 -26.42 -22.19
C VAL A 57 -6.81 -27.66 -21.66
N PHE A 58 -7.72 -28.25 -22.44
CA PHE A 58 -8.49 -29.43 -22.04
C PHE A 58 -7.65 -30.72 -21.97
N PHE A 59 -6.46 -30.71 -22.57
CA PHE A 59 -5.54 -31.86 -22.60
C PHE A 59 -4.31 -31.64 -21.71
N LYS A 60 -4.23 -30.51 -21.00
CA LYS A 60 -3.18 -30.25 -20.02
C LYS A 60 -3.49 -30.92 -18.69
N ASP A 61 -2.43 -31.18 -17.93
CA ASP A 61 -2.54 -31.67 -16.56
C ASP A 61 -3.27 -30.64 -15.67
N PRO A 62 -4.44 -30.99 -15.08
CA PRO A 62 -5.20 -30.07 -14.26
C PRO A 62 -4.42 -29.62 -13.02
N VAL A 63 -3.56 -30.47 -12.46
CA VAL A 63 -2.74 -30.11 -11.29
C VAL A 63 -1.76 -29.00 -11.66
N LYS A 64 -1.10 -29.09 -12.82
CA LYS A 64 -0.19 -28.05 -13.31
C LYS A 64 -0.90 -26.74 -13.63
N LEU A 65 -2.11 -26.81 -14.18
CA LEU A 65 -2.94 -25.62 -14.44
C LEU A 65 -3.28 -24.90 -13.13
N ILE A 66 -3.73 -25.65 -12.12
CA ILE A 66 -4.07 -25.11 -10.79
C ILE A 66 -2.82 -24.52 -10.15
N GLN A 67 -1.71 -25.25 -10.15
CA GLN A 67 -0.44 -24.81 -9.56
C GLN A 67 0.00 -23.48 -10.15
N SER A 68 0.04 -23.36 -11.47
CA SER A 68 0.44 -22.12 -12.16
C SER A 68 -0.48 -20.94 -11.79
N ARG A 69 -1.79 -21.18 -11.62
CA ARG A 69 -2.73 -20.14 -11.20
C ARG A 69 -2.51 -19.75 -9.74
N LEU A 70 -2.30 -20.72 -8.85
CA LEU A 70 -2.04 -20.48 -7.44
C LEU A 70 -0.72 -19.74 -7.20
N GLU A 71 0.33 -19.99 -7.98
CA GLU A 71 1.58 -19.23 -7.93
C GLU A 71 1.33 -17.74 -8.17
N HIS A 72 0.55 -17.39 -9.19
CA HIS A 72 0.20 -16.01 -9.48
C HIS A 72 -0.65 -15.37 -8.37
N VAL A 73 -1.64 -16.10 -7.83
CA VAL A 73 -2.45 -15.62 -6.70
C VAL A 73 -1.59 -15.40 -5.45
N SER A 74 -0.63 -16.28 -5.21
CA SER A 74 0.31 -16.16 -4.08
C SER A 74 1.18 -14.91 -4.21
N GLN A 75 1.67 -14.58 -5.42
CA GLN A 75 2.41 -13.35 -5.66
C GLN A 75 1.57 -12.10 -5.36
N ILE A 76 0.29 -12.09 -5.77
CA ILE A 76 -0.64 -11.01 -5.45
C ILE A 76 -0.82 -10.87 -3.93
N ALA A 77 -1.01 -11.99 -3.23
CA ALA A 77 -1.19 -12.00 -1.78
C ALA A 77 0.04 -11.45 -1.06
N ILE A 78 1.25 -11.87 -1.47
CA ILE A 78 2.51 -11.36 -0.91
C ILE A 78 2.62 -9.85 -1.12
N PHE A 79 2.34 -9.35 -2.32
CA PHE A 79 2.36 -7.92 -2.60
C PHE A 79 1.42 -7.15 -1.67
N GLN A 80 0.16 -7.59 -1.55
CA GLN A 80 -0.83 -6.96 -0.69
C GLN A 80 -0.41 -6.98 0.79
N GLN A 81 0.16 -8.10 1.24
CA GLN A 81 0.70 -8.22 2.60
C GLN A 81 1.82 -7.21 2.86
N THR A 82 2.80 -7.11 1.96
CA THR A 82 3.91 -6.16 2.10
C THR A 82 3.41 -4.71 2.15
N GLN A 83 2.39 -4.36 1.36
CA GLN A 83 1.77 -3.03 1.44
C GLN A 83 1.14 -2.77 2.82
N MET A 84 0.42 -3.75 3.37
CA MET A 84 -0.21 -3.65 4.69
C MET A 84 0.83 -3.54 5.82
N GLU A 85 1.94 -4.27 5.71
CA GLU A 85 3.06 -4.19 6.64
C GLU A 85 3.69 -2.80 6.64
N GLY A 86 3.84 -2.16 5.48
CA GLY A 86 4.31 -0.78 5.36
C GLY A 86 3.42 0.22 6.12
N VAL A 87 2.10 0.09 5.98
CA VAL A 87 1.12 0.91 6.72
C VAL A 87 1.25 0.68 8.21
N THR A 88 1.30 -0.59 8.63
CA THR A 88 1.45 -0.97 10.04
C THR A 88 2.73 -0.41 10.64
N ALA A 89 3.85 -0.50 9.92
CA ALA A 89 5.15 0.03 10.35
C ALA A 89 5.15 1.55 10.46
N HIS A 90 4.46 2.26 9.55
CA HIS A 90 4.30 3.72 9.64
C HIS A 90 3.60 4.12 10.94
N PHE A 91 2.44 3.53 11.23
CA PHE A 91 1.67 3.88 12.43
C PHE A 91 2.36 3.45 13.72
N LYS A 92 3.06 2.30 13.74
CA LYS A 92 3.90 1.90 14.88
C LYS A 92 4.99 2.94 15.18
N ARG A 93 5.72 3.40 14.17
CA ARG A 93 6.74 4.45 14.34
C ARG A 93 6.13 5.76 14.84
N LYS A 94 5.00 6.17 14.26
CA LYS A 94 4.31 7.40 14.66
C LYS A 94 3.82 7.34 16.10
N SER A 95 3.30 6.20 16.53
CA SER A 95 2.87 5.96 17.90
C SER A 95 4.02 6.09 18.89
N ALA A 96 5.16 5.43 18.62
CA ALA A 96 6.34 5.51 19.48
C ALA A 96 6.90 6.94 19.59
N GLU A 97 6.91 7.68 18.48
CA GLU A 97 7.32 9.09 18.47
C GLU A 97 6.40 9.98 19.32
N LEU A 98 5.08 9.78 19.24
CA LEU A 98 4.12 10.52 20.06
C LEU A 98 4.25 10.17 21.54
N GLU A 99 4.47 8.90 21.87
CA GLU A 99 4.68 8.46 23.25
C GLU A 99 5.95 9.09 23.86
N ARG A 100 7.03 9.17 23.08
CA ARG A 100 8.27 9.84 23.50
C ARG A 100 8.04 11.32 23.78
N ARG A 101 7.38 12.03 22.86
CA ARG A 101 7.05 13.46 23.04
C ARG A 101 6.15 13.70 24.25
N LEU A 102 5.21 12.80 24.52
CA LEU A 102 4.35 12.90 25.69
C LEU A 102 5.16 12.80 26.99
N LYS A 103 6.13 11.88 27.07
CA LYS A 103 7.04 11.76 28.22
C LYS A 103 7.88 13.03 28.40
N GLU A 104 8.45 13.56 27.32
CA GLU A 104 9.22 14.81 27.33
C GLU A 104 8.38 16.00 27.85
N VAL A 105 7.15 16.17 27.35
CA VAL A 105 6.24 17.24 27.80
C VAL A 105 5.82 17.07 29.27
N THR A 106 5.62 15.83 29.72
CA THR A 106 5.26 15.53 31.11
C THR A 106 6.40 15.92 32.05
N GLU A 107 7.63 15.55 31.72
CA GLU A 107 8.83 15.92 32.48
C GLU A 107 9.06 17.43 32.50
N GLN A 108 8.92 18.10 31.36
CA GLN A 108 8.97 19.57 31.29
C GLN A 108 7.91 20.23 32.17
N GLY A 109 6.70 19.66 32.22
CA GLY A 109 5.62 20.12 33.10
C GLY A 109 5.98 20.03 34.58
N TYR A 110 6.61 18.92 34.99
CA TYR A 110 7.12 18.75 36.35
C TYR A 110 8.20 19.80 36.68
N GLN A 111 9.21 19.95 35.82
CA GLN A 111 10.28 20.95 36.01
C GLN A 111 9.75 22.38 36.08
N LEU A 112 8.79 22.74 35.23
CA LEU A 112 8.12 24.04 35.26
C LEU A 112 7.38 24.29 36.57
N SER A 113 6.75 23.25 37.13
CA SER A 113 6.05 23.36 38.41
C SER A 113 7.01 23.62 39.58
N GLU A 114 8.16 22.93 39.59
CA GLU A 114 9.21 23.12 40.60
C GLU A 114 9.85 24.51 40.48
N LEU A 115 10.23 24.94 39.27
CA LEU A 115 10.77 26.29 39.03
C LEU A 115 9.78 27.37 39.46
N ARG A 116 8.47 27.19 39.21
CA ARG A 116 7.44 28.13 39.65
C ARG A 116 7.36 28.20 41.18
N ARG A 117 7.47 27.06 41.87
CA ARG A 117 7.51 27.01 43.34
C ARG A 117 8.74 27.74 43.87
N GLU A 118 9.93 27.44 43.35
CA GLU A 118 11.18 28.11 43.76
C GLU A 118 11.15 29.62 43.49
N THR A 119 10.66 30.02 42.32
CA THR A 119 10.50 31.44 41.97
C THR A 119 9.53 32.16 42.91
N ALA A 120 8.45 31.49 43.34
CA ALA A 120 7.52 32.04 44.32
C ALA A 120 8.18 32.22 45.69
N GLU A 121 8.93 31.22 46.17
CA GLU A 121 9.67 31.29 47.43
C GLU A 121 10.73 32.41 47.42
N LEU A 122 11.55 32.50 46.37
CA LEU A 122 12.58 33.54 46.23
C LEU A 122 11.99 34.95 46.12
N LYS A 123 10.78 35.11 45.58
CA LYS A 123 10.10 36.42 45.49
C LYS A 123 9.53 36.90 46.83
N LYS A 124 9.27 36.02 47.82
CA LYS A 124 8.74 36.40 49.15
C LYS A 124 9.55 37.49 49.87
N PRO A 125 10.89 37.40 50.02
CA PRO A 125 11.67 38.46 50.67
C PRO A 125 11.72 39.77 49.87
N LEU A 126 11.64 39.71 48.53
CA LEU A 126 11.58 40.92 47.69
C LEU A 126 10.25 41.67 47.85
N SER A 127 9.15 40.97 48.08
CA SER A 127 7.86 41.60 48.41
C SER A 127 7.87 42.21 49.82
N GLN A 128 8.54 41.60 50.81
CA GLN A 128 8.63 42.14 52.16
C GLN A 128 9.49 43.41 52.23
N ARG A 129 10.59 43.49 51.46
CA ARG A 129 11.46 44.69 51.43
C ARG A 129 10.83 45.90 50.75
N ARG A 130 9.80 45.72 49.91
CA ARG A 130 9.07 46.81 49.25
C ARG A 130 8.04 47.50 50.15
N VAL A 131 7.82 47.03 51.38
CA VAL A 131 6.78 47.56 52.28
C VAL A 131 7.31 48.61 53.28
N SER A 132 8.60 48.95 53.28
CA SER A 132 9.10 50.11 54.04
C SER A 132 9.07 51.38 53.18
N PRO A 133 8.22 52.40 53.48
CA PRO A 133 8.36 53.73 52.93
C PRO A 133 9.50 54.45 53.65
N GLY A 134 10.74 54.07 53.34
CA GLY A 134 11.91 54.89 53.66
C GLY A 134 12.04 55.96 52.59
N GLN A 135 11.90 57.23 52.97
CA GLN A 135 12.19 58.39 52.14
C GLN A 135 13.60 58.30 51.55
N PHE A 136 13.74 57.74 50.35
CA PHE A 136 14.91 58.01 49.52
C PHE A 136 14.56 59.22 48.68
N GLN A 137 15.16 60.36 49.03
CA GLN A 137 15.22 61.53 48.15
C GLN A 137 15.91 61.06 46.87
N THR A 138 15.12 60.90 45.81
CA THR A 138 15.65 60.80 44.46
C THR A 138 15.98 62.22 44.06
N GLU A 139 17.22 62.60 44.33
CA GLU A 139 17.83 63.74 43.67
C GLU A 139 17.76 63.45 42.17
N THR A 140 16.93 64.22 41.47
CA THR A 140 16.72 64.13 40.03
C THR A 140 17.98 64.55 39.30
N GLN A 141 18.98 63.65 39.22
CA GLN A 141 19.93 63.69 38.12
C GLN A 141 19.20 63.15 36.89
N ARG A 142 18.78 64.09 36.03
CA ARG A 142 18.37 63.82 34.66
C ARG A 142 19.48 63.05 33.95
N MET A 143 19.36 61.72 33.90
CA MET A 143 20.07 60.91 32.93
C MET A 143 19.47 61.23 31.57
N SER A 144 20.23 61.91 30.72
CA SER A 144 19.91 62.20 29.34
C SER A 144 19.57 60.89 28.61
N LEU A 145 18.42 60.84 27.94
CA LEU A 145 18.05 59.75 27.04
C LEU A 145 19.09 59.63 25.92
N PRO A 146 19.70 58.46 25.67
CA PRO A 146 20.49 58.27 24.47
C PRO A 146 19.58 58.31 23.24
N VAL A 147 20.07 59.04 22.25
CA VAL A 147 19.47 59.35 20.95
C VAL A 147 19.00 58.08 20.23
N ALA A 148 17.84 58.18 19.59
CA ALA A 148 17.23 57.16 18.76
C ALA A 148 18.23 56.64 17.70
N VAL A 149 18.59 55.35 17.81
CA VAL A 149 19.22 54.64 16.71
C VAL A 149 18.11 54.28 15.71
N THR A 150 18.26 54.83 14.52
CA THR A 150 17.40 54.67 13.35
C THR A 150 17.06 53.21 13.06
N SER A 151 15.79 52.95 12.77
CA SER A 151 15.24 51.65 12.35
C SER A 151 15.96 51.07 11.13
N PRO A 152 16.26 49.76 11.09
CA PRO A 152 16.56 49.09 9.85
C PRO A 152 15.25 48.83 9.08
N THR A 153 15.21 49.32 7.85
CA THR A 153 14.24 48.98 6.80
C THR A 153 14.15 47.45 6.60
N PRO A 154 12.97 46.87 6.33
CA PRO A 154 12.88 45.45 6.03
C PRO A 154 13.44 45.17 4.63
N THR A 155 14.53 44.41 4.56
CA THR A 155 14.99 43.78 3.32
C THR A 155 14.01 42.66 2.96
N SER A 156 13.35 42.81 1.81
CA SER A 156 12.55 41.76 1.19
C SER A 156 13.42 40.54 0.89
N PHE A 157 13.24 39.47 1.66
CA PHE A 157 13.77 38.16 1.30
C PHE A 157 12.84 37.53 0.27
N SER A 158 13.34 37.44 -0.96
CA SER A 158 12.76 36.61 -2.01
C SER A 158 12.74 35.16 -1.56
N THR A 159 11.57 34.54 -1.67
CA THR A 159 11.30 33.13 -1.43
C THR A 159 12.21 32.26 -2.32
N PRO A 160 13.01 31.32 -1.77
CA PRO A 160 13.53 30.22 -2.56
C PRO A 160 12.39 29.23 -2.78
N THR A 161 11.95 29.10 -4.02
CA THR A 161 11.08 28.02 -4.47
C THR A 161 11.84 26.71 -4.33
N THR A 162 11.70 26.03 -3.20
CA THR A 162 12.17 24.65 -3.07
C THR A 162 11.20 23.76 -3.85
N GLN A 163 11.60 23.39 -5.06
CA GLN A 163 10.99 22.28 -5.78
C GLN A 163 11.18 21.01 -4.96
N THR A 164 10.11 20.53 -4.36
CA THR A 164 9.99 19.14 -3.92
C THR A 164 9.57 18.29 -5.11
N PRO A 165 10.36 17.29 -5.54
CA PRO A 165 9.82 16.18 -6.32
C PRO A 165 9.27 15.16 -5.31
N ASN A 166 8.03 15.37 -4.84
CA ASN A 166 7.26 14.29 -4.23
C ASN A 166 6.46 13.66 -5.38
N VAL A 167 6.90 12.50 -5.86
CA VAL A 167 6.48 11.17 -5.38
C VAL A 167 5.11 10.80 -5.97
N PHE A 168 5.21 9.85 -6.90
CA PHE A 168 4.21 8.86 -7.26
C PHE A 168 2.83 9.38 -7.69
N GLN A 169 2.82 9.79 -8.95
CA GLN A 169 1.67 9.75 -9.83
C GLN A 169 1.15 8.31 -9.94
N PHE A 170 0.27 7.90 -9.02
CA PHE A 170 -0.69 6.83 -9.29
C PHE A 170 -1.75 7.39 -10.23
N GLN A 171 -1.41 7.45 -11.51
CA GLN A 171 -2.35 7.71 -12.58
C GLN A 171 -3.06 6.41 -12.93
N TYR A 172 -3.94 5.91 -12.06
CA TYR A 172 -5.00 5.02 -12.50
C TYR A 172 -6.26 5.28 -11.66
N MET A 173 -7.28 5.77 -12.38
CA MET A 173 -8.72 5.78 -12.05
C MET A 173 -9.27 7.01 -11.30
N CYS A 174 -9.67 8.00 -12.09
CA CYS A 174 -10.89 8.78 -11.84
C CYS A 174 -11.60 8.95 -13.19
N GLY A 175 -12.64 8.16 -13.43
CA GLY A 175 -13.42 8.28 -14.66
C GLY A 175 -14.28 7.10 -15.08
N LEU A 176 -14.96 6.40 -14.17
CA LEU A 176 -16.20 5.68 -14.50
C LEU A 176 -17.15 5.76 -13.30
N PRO A 177 -18.35 6.34 -13.42
CA PRO A 177 -19.39 6.15 -12.43
C PRO A 177 -19.93 4.71 -12.55
N VAL A 178 -19.71 3.91 -11.51
CA VAL A 178 -20.42 2.65 -11.30
C VAL A 178 -21.85 3.02 -10.89
N GLN A 179 -22.79 2.90 -11.82
CA GLN A 179 -24.19 2.65 -11.49
C GLN A 179 -24.52 1.18 -11.80
N SER A 180 -25.04 0.50 -10.79
CA SER A 180 -25.83 -0.73 -10.86
C SER A 180 -26.88 -0.62 -9.75
N PRO A 181 -28.02 -1.32 -9.78
CA PRO A 181 -28.78 -1.93 -10.89
C PRO A 181 -30.29 -1.55 -10.82
N ARG A 182 -31.06 -1.73 -11.91
CA ARG A 182 -32.51 -1.97 -11.81
C ARG A 182 -33.02 -2.92 -12.91
N HIS A 183 -33.65 -3.99 -12.41
CA HIS A 183 -34.51 -5.01 -13.05
C HIS A 183 -33.90 -5.96 -14.08
#